data_AF-A0A7S0ACU6-F1
#
_entry.id   AF-A0A7S0ACU6-F1
#
_cell.length_a   1.000
_cell.length_b   1.000
_cell.length_c   1.000
_cell.angle_alpha   90.00
_cell.angle_beta   90.00
_cell.angle_gamma   90.00
#
_symmetry.space_group_name_H-M   'P 1'
#
loop_
_entity.id
_entity.type
_entity.pdbx_description
1 polymer ?
#
loop_
_entity_poly.entity_id
_entity_poly.type
_entity_poly.pdbx_seq_one_letter_code
_entity_poly.pdbx_strand_id
1 'polypeptide(L)'
;AVHMDDVTKRACRISHLHVAQNGVVEDRDATLWVEHNEAAYLEVFRTKDRQWVLMSSNTKDTSEVRVVRCNIGVGNPVTPVSPRRLLAPRIGVEYFAEHRDGIFYVISNHERADFAVYQLPESMLDAEDGGWQHLQPFFTPPGGLHVTDADILKHWLVLYGHEAAGPRVCAVPLGGQGGGGCAAAAPARAPYLAALPHA
;
A
#
# COMPACT_ATOMS: atom_id res chain seq x y z
N ALA A 1 14.80 9.05 -4.39
CA ALA A 1 14.41 10.45 -4.12
C ALA A 1 13.15 10.77 -4.89
N VAL A 2 12.31 11.63 -4.32
CA VAL A 2 11.14 12.21 -5.00
C VAL A 2 11.50 13.64 -5.36
N HIS A 3 11.36 13.99 -6.64
CA HIS A 3 11.64 15.31 -7.16
C HIS A 3 10.32 16.03 -7.43
N MET A 4 10.29 17.32 -7.09
CA MET A 4 9.14 18.18 -7.29
C MET A 4 9.32 19.00 -8.56
N ASP A 5 8.23 19.26 -9.25
CA ASP A 5 8.19 20.25 -10.31
C ASP A 5 8.48 21.66 -9.76
N ASP A 6 9.28 22.44 -10.49
CA ASP A 6 9.79 23.71 -9.98
C ASP A 6 8.71 24.78 -9.82
N VAL A 7 7.62 24.69 -10.59
CA VAL A 7 6.53 25.69 -10.58
C VAL A 7 5.40 25.24 -9.68
N THR A 8 4.85 24.05 -9.94
CA THR A 8 3.65 23.52 -9.27
C THR A 8 3.96 22.89 -7.92
N LYS A 9 5.24 22.59 -7.64
CA LYS A 9 5.69 21.85 -6.45
C LYS A 9 5.09 20.45 -6.31
N ARG A 10 4.48 19.92 -7.37
CA ARG A 10 3.95 18.56 -7.44
C ARG A 10 5.10 17.56 -7.57
N ALA A 11 5.02 16.44 -6.86
CA ALA A 11 5.93 15.31 -7.08
C ALA A 11 5.77 14.79 -8.52
N CYS A 12 6.83 14.84 -9.32
CA CYS A 12 6.76 14.52 -10.75
C CYS A 12 7.78 13.48 -11.21
N ARG A 13 8.78 13.16 -10.38
CA ARG A 13 9.79 12.16 -10.72
C ARG A 13 10.28 11.40 -9.50
N ILE A 14 10.48 10.09 -9.67
CA ILE A 14 11.16 9.23 -8.70
C ILE A 14 12.47 8.74 -9.31
N SER A 15 13.57 8.96 -8.60
CA SER A 15 14.90 8.48 -8.96
C SER A 15 15.50 7.57 -7.89
N HIS A 16 16.35 6.63 -8.30
CA HIS A 16 17.23 5.89 -7.41
C HIS A 16 18.57 6.62 -7.26
N LEU A 17 18.92 6.96 -6.01
CA LEU A 17 20.19 7.60 -5.67
C LEU A 17 21.12 6.59 -5.01
N HIS A 18 22.37 6.55 -5.46
CA HIS A 18 23.42 5.77 -4.81
C HIS A 18 24.16 6.66 -3.80
N VAL A 19 24.08 6.30 -2.52
CA VAL A 19 24.85 6.94 -1.45
C VAL A 19 26.03 6.05 -1.13
N ALA A 20 27.24 6.48 -1.48
CA ALA A 20 28.47 5.77 -1.17
C ALA A 20 28.71 5.72 0.35
N GLN A 21 29.56 4.79 0.81
CA GLN A 21 29.83 4.57 2.23
C GLN A 21 30.43 5.80 2.94
N ASN A 22 31.11 6.67 2.21
CA ASN A 22 31.63 7.95 2.70
C ASN A 22 30.57 9.06 2.75
N GLY A 23 29.29 8.74 2.49
CA GLY A 23 28.18 9.68 2.49
C GLY A 23 28.05 10.51 1.21
N VAL A 24 28.95 10.34 0.23
CA VAL A 24 28.87 11.03 -1.05
C VAL A 24 27.73 10.42 -1.85
N VAL A 25 26.80 11.26 -2.29
CA VAL A 25 25.82 10.88 -3.30
C VAL A 25 26.56 10.81 -4.62
N GLU A 26 26.80 9.59 -5.11
CA GLU A 26 27.25 9.43 -6.48
C GLU A 26 26.03 9.67 -7.36
N ASP A 27 26.09 10.75 -8.14
CA ASP A 27 25.05 11.03 -9.13
C ASP A 27 25.10 9.95 -10.22
N ARG A 28 24.30 8.92 -10.01
CA ARG A 28 23.95 7.90 -10.98
C ARG A 28 22.47 7.99 -11.33
N ASP A 29 21.84 9.16 -11.14
CA ASP A 29 20.38 9.40 -11.06
C ASP A 29 19.59 8.49 -12.01
N ALA A 30 19.23 7.30 -11.50
CA ALA A 30 18.52 6.33 -12.32
C ALA A 30 17.05 6.65 -12.16
N THR A 31 16.50 7.39 -13.13
CA THR A 31 15.08 7.71 -13.16
C THR A 31 14.27 6.41 -13.21
N LEU A 32 13.44 6.20 -12.19
CA LEU A 32 12.56 5.04 -12.08
C LEU A 32 11.18 5.36 -12.66
N TRP A 33 10.70 6.59 -12.45
CA TRP A 33 9.38 7.03 -12.91
C TRP A 33 9.38 8.52 -13.20
N VAL A 34 8.84 8.94 -14.35
CA VAL A 34 8.42 10.32 -14.64
C VAL A 34 6.90 10.37 -14.81
N GLU A 35 6.23 11.17 -14.00
CA GLU A 35 4.76 11.31 -14.02
C GLU A 35 4.37 12.57 -14.78
N HIS A 36 3.77 12.37 -15.96
CA HIS A 36 3.40 13.45 -16.88
C HIS A 36 1.97 13.95 -16.68
N ASN A 37 1.11 13.18 -16.02
CA ASN A 37 -0.25 13.59 -15.72
C ASN A 37 -0.25 14.55 -14.51
N GLU A 38 -0.64 15.80 -14.76
CA GLU A 38 -0.67 16.83 -13.72
C GLU A 38 -1.72 16.58 -12.64
N ALA A 39 -2.75 15.78 -12.93
CA ALA A 39 -3.75 15.38 -11.95
C ALA A 39 -3.28 14.21 -11.05
N ALA A 40 -2.10 13.63 -11.34
CA ALA A 40 -1.58 12.49 -10.61
C ALA A 40 -0.67 12.90 -9.46
N TYR A 41 -0.89 12.27 -8.31
CA TYR A 41 -0.04 12.33 -7.12
C TYR A 41 0.92 11.15 -7.13
N LEU A 42 2.21 11.46 -7.06
CA LEU A 42 3.29 10.47 -7.09
C LEU A 42 3.84 10.24 -5.68
N GLU A 43 3.84 8.99 -5.24
CA GLU A 43 4.24 8.58 -3.89
C GLU A 43 5.24 7.42 -3.93
N VAL A 44 6.05 7.32 -2.88
CA VAL A 44 6.97 6.20 -2.68
C VAL A 44 6.88 5.70 -1.24
N PHE A 45 6.76 4.40 -1.07
CA PHE A 45 6.77 3.77 0.25
C PHE A 45 7.53 2.44 0.21
N ARG A 46 7.99 1.99 1.38
CA ARG A 46 8.65 0.68 1.52
C ARG A 46 7.75 -0.26 2.31
N THR A 47 7.60 -1.48 1.82
CA THR A 47 6.78 -2.51 2.47
C THR A 47 7.29 -2.82 3.87
N LYS A 48 6.38 -3.22 4.77
CA LYS A 48 6.72 -3.46 6.18
C LYS A 48 7.65 -4.66 6.38
N ASP A 49 7.64 -5.63 5.47
CA ASP A 49 8.61 -6.73 5.41
C ASP A 49 9.94 -6.36 4.72
N ARG A 50 10.06 -5.11 4.26
CA ARG A 50 11.22 -4.50 3.63
C ARG A 50 11.69 -5.18 2.34
N GLN A 51 10.86 -6.03 1.73
CA GLN A 51 11.22 -6.72 0.50
C GLN A 51 11.06 -5.85 -0.74
N TRP A 52 10.16 -4.86 -0.70
CA TRP A 52 9.84 -4.03 -1.86
C TRP A 52 9.75 -2.54 -1.53
N VAL A 53 10.05 -1.72 -2.52
CA VAL A 53 9.67 -0.32 -2.62
C VAL A 53 8.51 -0.24 -3.62
N LEU A 54 7.42 0.38 -3.22
CA LEU A 54 6.27 0.67 -4.06
C LEU A 54 6.28 2.13 -4.45
N MET A 55 5.99 2.38 -5.71
CA MET A 55 5.82 3.71 -6.29
C MET A 55 4.41 3.76 -6.85
N SER A 56 3.63 4.75 -6.42
CA SER A 56 2.23 4.88 -6.80
C SER A 56 2.01 6.18 -7.54
N SER A 57 1.27 6.12 -8.63
CA SER A 57 0.72 7.29 -9.33
C SER A 57 -0.80 7.20 -9.26
N ASN A 58 -1.41 8.18 -8.60
CA ASN A 58 -2.85 8.18 -8.33
C ASN A 58 -3.50 9.47 -8.85
N THR A 59 -4.50 9.33 -9.73
CA THR A 59 -5.48 10.40 -9.99
C THR A 59 -6.66 10.25 -9.02
N LYS A 60 -7.74 11.01 -9.23
CA LYS A 60 -8.98 10.86 -8.46
C LYS A 60 -9.77 9.57 -8.73
N ASP A 61 -9.37 8.81 -9.75
CA ASP A 61 -10.16 7.68 -10.27
C ASP A 61 -9.31 6.55 -10.87
N THR A 62 -7.98 6.65 -10.82
CA THR A 62 -7.06 5.70 -11.46
C THR A 62 -5.80 5.56 -10.62
N SER A 63 -5.39 4.32 -10.35
CA SER A 63 -4.11 4.00 -9.72
C SER A 63 -3.19 3.23 -10.67
N GLU A 64 -1.90 3.55 -10.65
CA GLU A 64 -0.83 2.70 -11.15
C GLU A 64 0.22 2.50 -10.05
N VAL A 65 0.55 1.25 -9.73
CA VAL A 65 1.61 0.90 -8.79
C VAL A 65 2.72 0.15 -9.52
N ARG A 66 3.95 0.59 -9.31
CA ARG A 66 5.16 -0.10 -9.74
C ARG A 66 6.01 -0.47 -8.53
N VAL A 67 6.69 -1.61 -8.62
CA VAL A 67 7.47 -2.19 -7.54
C VAL A 67 8.93 -2.32 -7.94
N VAL A 68 9.80 -2.13 -6.95
CA VAL A 68 11.23 -2.39 -7.05
C VAL A 68 11.63 -3.27 -5.88
N ARG A 69 12.35 -4.36 -6.15
CA ARG A 69 12.83 -5.23 -5.07
C ARG A 69 13.93 -4.49 -4.29
N CYS A 70 13.83 -4.50 -2.97
CA CYS A 70 14.91 -4.05 -2.12
C CYS A 70 16.10 -5.01 -2.31
N ASN A 71 17.24 -4.50 -2.78
CA ASN A 71 18.44 -5.32 -2.98
C ASN A 71 18.96 -5.78 -1.60
N ILE A 72 18.71 -7.05 -1.25
CA ILE A 72 19.11 -7.64 0.03
C ILE A 72 20.57 -8.11 -0.11
N GLY A 73 21.52 -7.18 -0.05
CA GLY A 73 22.93 -7.55 -0.05
C GLY A 73 23.88 -6.37 -0.07
N VAL A 74 24.63 -6.19 1.02
CA VAL A 74 25.88 -5.42 1.01
C VAL A 74 26.85 -6.17 0.09
N GLY A 75 27.25 -5.57 -1.02
CA GLY A 75 28.24 -6.14 -1.94
C GLY A 75 27.69 -6.78 -3.22
N ASN A 76 26.38 -6.74 -3.47
CA ASN A 76 25.83 -7.15 -4.77
C ASN A 76 25.95 -5.96 -5.75
N PRO A 77 26.52 -6.13 -6.96
CA PRO A 77 26.57 -5.05 -7.93
C PRO A 77 25.17 -4.52 -8.19
N VAL A 78 25.04 -3.19 -8.25
CA VAL A 78 23.79 -2.48 -8.53
C VAL A 78 23.36 -2.87 -9.95
N THR A 79 22.60 -3.97 -10.06
CA THR A 79 21.87 -4.30 -11.28
C THR A 79 20.96 -3.11 -11.63
N PRO A 80 20.78 -2.76 -12.91
CA PRO A 80 19.82 -1.75 -13.30
C PRO A 80 18.48 -2.03 -12.63
N VAL A 81 18.04 -1.07 -11.81
CA VAL A 81 16.80 -1.18 -11.05
C VAL A 81 15.67 -0.80 -11.99
N SER A 82 15.06 -1.81 -12.62
CA SER A 82 13.88 -1.59 -13.47
C SER A 82 12.61 -1.83 -12.67
N PRO A 83 11.73 -0.82 -12.54
CA PRO A 83 10.43 -0.99 -11.90
C PRO A 83 9.55 -1.97 -12.67
N ARG A 84 8.89 -2.84 -11.93
CA ARG A 84 7.92 -3.82 -12.44
C ARG A 84 6.51 -3.32 -12.15
N ARG A 85 5.58 -3.49 -13.08
CA ARG A 85 4.18 -3.10 -12.86
C ARG A 85 3.47 -4.15 -11.99
N LEU A 86 2.70 -3.67 -11.00
CA LEU A 86 1.85 -4.55 -10.18
C LEU A 86 0.62 -4.99 -10.98
N LEU A 87 -0.15 -4.02 -11.49
CA LEU A 87 -1.34 -4.21 -12.33
C LEU A 87 -1.40 -3.13 -13.41
N ALA A 88 -1.95 -3.45 -14.58
CA ALA A 88 -2.24 -2.45 -15.62
C ALA A 88 -3.25 -1.40 -15.12
N PRO A 89 -3.04 -0.09 -15.34
CA PRO A 89 -3.99 0.92 -14.90
C PRO A 89 -5.34 0.78 -15.60
N ARG A 90 -6.44 1.09 -14.90
CA ARG A 90 -7.82 1.07 -15.41
C ARG A 90 -8.56 2.32 -14.92
N ILE A 91 -9.23 3.02 -15.82
CA ILE A 91 -10.06 4.19 -15.48
C ILE A 91 -11.21 3.76 -14.58
N GLY A 92 -11.46 4.53 -13.52
CA GLY A 92 -12.47 4.24 -12.51
C GLY A 92 -12.05 3.16 -11.52
N VAL A 93 -10.78 2.73 -11.54
CA VAL A 93 -10.24 1.73 -10.63
C VAL A 93 -9.05 2.29 -9.87
N GLU A 94 -9.21 2.29 -8.56
CA GLU A 94 -8.21 2.72 -7.59
C GLU A 94 -7.72 1.49 -6.83
N TYR A 95 -6.43 1.51 -6.47
CA TYR A 95 -5.86 0.52 -5.59
C TYR A 95 -4.56 1.00 -4.95
N PHE A 96 -4.27 0.44 -3.78
CA PHE A 96 -2.96 0.45 -3.15
C PHE A 96 -2.63 -0.97 -2.72
N ALA A 97 -1.39 -1.21 -2.35
CA ALA A 97 -0.96 -2.56 -2.01
C ALA A 97 -0.03 -2.56 -0.82
N GLU A 98 -0.11 -3.64 -0.06
CA GLU A 98 0.86 -4.02 0.97
C GLU A 98 1.58 -5.31 0.54
N HIS A 99 2.70 -5.63 1.17
CA HIS A 99 3.42 -6.86 0.84
C HIS A 99 3.86 -7.63 2.07
N ARG A 100 3.71 -8.96 2.00
CA ARG A 100 4.22 -9.88 3.00
C ARG A 100 4.37 -11.28 2.44
N ASP A 101 5.50 -11.90 2.76
CA ASP A 101 5.73 -13.35 2.60
C ASP A 101 5.47 -13.85 1.15
N GLY A 102 5.88 -13.06 0.15
CA GLY A 102 5.78 -13.39 -1.28
C GLY A 102 4.45 -13.04 -1.94
N ILE A 103 3.56 -12.35 -1.22
CA ILE A 103 2.23 -11.98 -1.66
C ILE A 103 2.04 -10.46 -1.53
N PHE A 104 1.55 -9.83 -2.60
CA PHE A 104 0.97 -8.50 -2.53
C PHE A 104 -0.50 -8.60 -2.11
N TYR A 105 -0.87 -7.85 -1.10
CA TYR A 105 -2.25 -7.64 -0.68
C TYR A 105 -2.74 -6.36 -1.34
N VAL A 106 -3.56 -6.50 -2.37
CA VAL A 106 -4.08 -5.41 -3.20
C VAL A 106 -5.44 -4.99 -2.65
N ILE A 107 -5.55 -3.76 -2.17
CA ILE A 107 -6.80 -3.17 -1.70
C ILE A 107 -7.35 -2.35 -2.85
N SER A 108 -8.45 -2.79 -3.46
CA SER A 108 -8.95 -2.23 -4.72
C SER A 108 -10.46 -2.15 -4.79
N ASN A 109 -10.96 -1.14 -5.50
CA ASN A 109 -12.39 -0.96 -5.78
C ASN A 109 -12.90 -1.67 -7.05
N HIS A 110 -12.07 -2.47 -7.74
CA HIS A 110 -12.39 -2.98 -9.09
C HIS A 110 -13.66 -3.85 -9.19
N GLU A 111 -14.08 -4.51 -8.10
CA GLU A 111 -15.38 -5.23 -8.03
C GLU A 111 -16.32 -4.66 -6.94
N ARG A 112 -15.83 -3.78 -6.07
CA ARG A 112 -16.58 -3.22 -4.94
C ARG A 112 -16.18 -1.77 -4.71
N ALA A 113 -17.11 -0.82 -4.85
CA ALA A 113 -16.85 0.61 -4.67
C ALA A 113 -16.18 0.97 -3.32
N ASP A 114 -16.51 0.23 -2.27
CA ASP A 114 -15.96 0.43 -0.91
C ASP A 114 -14.65 -0.35 -0.64
N PHE A 115 -14.03 -0.86 -1.69
CA PHE A 115 -12.77 -1.62 -1.71
C PHE A 115 -12.85 -3.01 -1.07
N ALA A 116 -12.18 -3.97 -1.67
CA ALA A 116 -11.93 -5.28 -1.10
C ALA A 116 -10.45 -5.62 -1.19
N VAL A 117 -10.03 -6.65 -0.46
CA VAL A 117 -8.64 -7.11 -0.43
C VAL A 117 -8.49 -8.36 -1.28
N TYR A 118 -7.48 -8.31 -2.15
CA TYR A 118 -7.10 -9.37 -3.06
C TYR A 118 -5.63 -9.74 -2.83
N GLN A 119 -5.26 -10.95 -3.23
CA GLN A 119 -3.88 -11.43 -3.21
C GLN A 119 -3.33 -11.53 -4.63
N LEU A 120 -2.10 -11.08 -4.82
CA LEU A 120 -1.33 -11.25 -6.05
C LEU A 120 0.04 -11.83 -5.69
N PRO A 121 0.37 -13.06 -6.12
CA PRO A 121 1.71 -13.63 -5.92
C PRO A 121 2.79 -12.81 -6.64
N GLU A 122 3.98 -12.68 -6.06
CA GLU A 122 5.13 -12.00 -6.70
C GLU A 122 5.47 -12.54 -8.10
N SER A 123 5.17 -13.82 -8.37
CA SER A 123 5.39 -14.46 -9.66
C SER A 123 4.51 -13.90 -10.78
N MET A 124 3.45 -13.17 -10.45
CA MET A 124 2.48 -12.59 -11.39
C MET A 124 2.75 -11.10 -11.71
N LEU A 125 3.83 -10.53 -11.16
CA LEU A 125 4.30 -9.20 -11.55
C LEU A 125 4.65 -9.14 -13.05
N ASP A 126 4.38 -8.02 -13.70
CA ASP A 126 4.55 -7.82 -15.15
C ASP A 126 3.81 -8.84 -16.04
N ALA A 127 2.72 -9.42 -15.57
CA ALA A 127 1.90 -10.30 -16.40
C ALA A 127 1.47 -9.57 -17.69
N GLU A 128 1.61 -10.26 -18.83
CA GLU A 128 1.31 -9.69 -20.17
C GLU A 128 -0.15 -9.26 -20.32
N ASP A 129 -1.06 -9.90 -19.58
CA ASP A 129 -2.50 -9.61 -19.55
C ASP A 129 -2.86 -8.44 -18.60
N GLY A 130 -1.86 -7.83 -17.95
CA GLY A 130 -2.03 -6.75 -16.99
C GLY A 130 -2.34 -7.19 -15.56
N GLY A 131 -2.33 -8.48 -15.25
CA GLY A 131 -2.32 -9.04 -13.89
C GLY A 131 -3.67 -9.15 -13.18
N TRP A 132 -4.72 -8.47 -13.65
CA TRP A 132 -6.03 -8.43 -12.99
C TRP A 132 -6.70 -9.80 -12.87
N GLN A 133 -6.47 -10.72 -13.81
CA GLN A 133 -7.04 -12.07 -13.78
C GLN A 133 -6.36 -12.98 -12.75
N HIS A 134 -5.22 -12.55 -12.21
CA HIS A 134 -4.45 -13.29 -11.21
C HIS A 134 -4.75 -12.85 -9.77
N LEU A 135 -5.62 -11.85 -9.59
CA LEU A 135 -6.09 -11.44 -8.27
C LEU A 135 -6.99 -12.53 -7.67
N GLN A 136 -6.63 -12.96 -6.47
CA GLN A 136 -7.40 -13.92 -5.69
C GLN A 136 -8.13 -13.17 -4.57
N PRO A 137 -9.46 -13.29 -4.42
CA PRO A 137 -10.18 -12.69 -3.31
C PRO A 137 -9.60 -13.17 -1.97
N PHE A 138 -9.29 -12.24 -1.07
CA PHE A 138 -8.77 -12.55 0.25
C PHE A 138 -9.74 -12.14 1.36
N PHE A 139 -10.19 -10.89 1.34
CA PHE A 139 -11.09 -10.38 2.37
C PHE A 139 -11.98 -9.26 1.86
N THR A 140 -13.28 -9.41 2.05
CA THR A 140 -14.26 -8.34 1.87
C THR A 140 -14.68 -7.86 3.25
N PRO A 141 -14.40 -6.59 3.61
CA PRO A 141 -14.87 -6.04 4.87
C PRO A 141 -16.39 -6.20 5.03
N PRO A 142 -16.87 -6.67 6.21
CA PRO A 142 -18.30 -6.76 6.46
C PRO A 142 -18.92 -5.36 6.54
N GLY A 143 -20.22 -5.28 6.25
CA GLY A 143 -20.96 -4.03 6.36
C GLY A 143 -20.62 -3.00 5.28
N GLY A 144 -20.70 -1.73 5.64
CA GLY A 144 -20.50 -0.58 4.76
C GLY A 144 -19.13 0.08 4.94
N LEU A 145 -18.11 -0.69 5.35
CA LEU A 145 -16.76 -0.14 5.53
C LEU A 145 -16.20 0.28 4.17
N HIS A 146 -16.01 1.58 3.99
CA HIS A 146 -15.22 2.18 2.93
C HIS A 146 -13.77 2.25 3.39
N VAL A 147 -12.91 1.41 2.81
CA VAL A 147 -11.50 1.31 3.19
C VAL A 147 -10.73 2.48 2.60
N THR A 148 -9.97 3.18 3.44
CA THR A 148 -9.14 4.33 3.04
C THR A 148 -7.65 4.07 3.17
N ASP A 149 -7.24 3.10 4.01
CA ASP A 149 -5.84 2.76 4.22
C ASP A 149 -5.69 1.34 4.78
N ALA A 150 -4.47 0.79 4.74
CA ALA A 150 -4.15 -0.50 5.34
C ALA A 150 -2.72 -0.55 5.87
N ASP A 151 -2.52 -1.40 6.88
CA ASP A 151 -1.20 -1.80 7.37
C ASP A 151 -1.08 -3.32 7.38
N ILE A 152 0.09 -3.84 6.99
CA ILE A 152 0.38 -5.28 7.12
C ILE A 152 1.46 -5.60 8.17
N LEU A 153 1.12 -6.46 9.11
CA LEU A 153 1.99 -6.97 10.16
C LEU A 153 2.25 -8.47 9.97
N LYS A 154 3.29 -8.97 10.66
CA LYS A 154 3.29 -10.30 11.29
C LYS A 154 2.34 -11.34 10.69
N HIS A 155 1.16 -11.32 11.28
CA HIS A 155 0.09 -12.28 11.08
C HIS A 155 -1.24 -11.57 10.80
N TRP A 156 -1.22 -10.25 10.56
CA TRP A 156 -2.42 -9.42 10.53
C TRP A 156 -2.37 -8.42 9.38
N LEU A 157 -3.48 -8.32 8.65
CA LEU A 157 -3.82 -7.15 7.85
C LEU A 157 -4.75 -6.27 8.68
N VAL A 158 -4.45 -4.98 8.76
CA VAL A 158 -5.29 -3.99 9.45
C VAL A 158 -5.81 -3.02 8.41
N LEU A 159 -7.13 -2.90 8.30
CA LEU A 159 -7.80 -1.97 7.40
C LEU A 159 -8.35 -0.80 8.20
N TYR A 160 -8.18 0.40 7.68
CA TYR A 160 -8.71 1.65 8.22
C TYR A 160 -9.75 2.20 7.26
N GLY A 161 -10.81 2.80 7.79
CA GLY A 161 -11.84 3.37 6.95
C GLY A 161 -12.98 3.97 7.74
N HIS A 162 -14.10 4.15 7.03
CA HIS A 162 -15.30 4.75 7.58
C HIS A 162 -16.53 3.90 7.30
N GLU A 163 -17.44 3.88 8.29
CA GLU A 163 -18.83 3.49 8.11
C GLU A 163 -19.72 4.71 8.41
N ALA A 164 -21.03 4.59 8.18
CA ALA A 164 -21.99 5.66 8.52
C ALA A 164 -21.89 6.15 9.98
N ALA A 165 -21.47 5.27 10.90
CA ALA A 165 -21.31 5.58 12.31
C ALA A 165 -19.90 6.11 12.70
N GLY A 166 -19.05 6.42 11.72
CA GLY A 166 -17.73 7.03 11.92
C GLY A 166 -16.55 6.12 11.58
N PRO A 167 -15.32 6.49 12.00
CA PRO A 167 -14.11 5.72 11.72
C PRO A 167 -14.19 4.29 12.25
N ARG A 168 -13.55 3.37 11.55
CA ARG A 168 -13.48 1.95 11.85
C ARG A 168 -12.11 1.38 11.54
N VAL A 169 -11.73 0.37 12.31
CA VAL A 169 -10.53 -0.43 12.12
C VAL A 169 -10.95 -1.89 12.07
N CYS A 170 -10.48 -2.62 11.07
CA CYS A 170 -10.75 -4.04 10.89
C CYS A 170 -9.42 -4.81 10.84
N ALA A 171 -9.20 -5.73 11.78
CA ALA A 171 -8.00 -6.58 11.80
C ALA A 171 -8.33 -8.00 11.33
N VAL A 172 -7.59 -8.48 10.34
CA VAL A 172 -7.82 -9.75 9.64
C VAL A 172 -6.57 -10.63 9.76
N PRO A 173 -6.69 -11.87 10.26
CA PRO A 173 -5.56 -12.80 10.28
C PRO A 173 -5.13 -13.18 8.86
N LEU A 174 -3.81 -13.19 8.59
CA LEU A 174 -3.27 -13.60 7.29
C LEU A 174 -3.29 -15.13 7.08
N GLY A 175 -3.31 -15.90 8.17
CA GLY A 175 -3.12 -17.36 8.17
C GLY A 175 -4.36 -18.20 8.54
N GLY A 176 -5.57 -17.63 8.46
CA GLY A 176 -6.80 -18.34 8.84
C GLY A 176 -7.84 -18.31 7.73
N GLN A 177 -8.13 -19.46 7.14
CA GLN A 177 -9.40 -19.64 6.44
C GLN A 177 -10.55 -19.41 7.43
N GLY A 178 -11.48 -18.52 7.09
CA GLY A 178 -12.86 -18.50 7.59
C GLY A 178 -13.06 -18.17 9.08
N GLY A 179 -13.32 -16.90 9.38
CA GLY A 179 -13.82 -16.49 10.71
C GLY A 179 -13.59 -15.02 11.00
N GLY A 180 -14.15 -14.13 10.17
CA GLY A 180 -14.03 -12.68 10.31
C GLY A 180 -14.72 -12.16 11.58
N GLY A 181 -13.99 -12.14 12.68
CA GLY A 181 -14.34 -11.36 13.87
C GLY A 181 -13.88 -9.92 13.68
N CYS A 182 -14.75 -9.06 13.15
CA CYS A 182 -14.56 -7.61 13.24
C CYS A 182 -14.64 -7.24 14.72
N ALA A 183 -13.50 -7.06 15.39
CA ALA A 183 -13.47 -6.54 16.75
C ALA A 183 -13.92 -5.07 16.69
N ALA A 184 -15.23 -4.84 16.84
CA ALA A 184 -15.73 -3.53 17.20
C ALA A 184 -15.02 -3.13 18.50
N ALA A 185 -14.19 -2.09 18.45
CA ALA A 185 -13.67 -1.48 19.65
C ALA A 185 -14.87 -1.06 20.50
N ALA A 186 -15.12 -1.80 21.58
CA ALA A 186 -16.14 -1.44 22.56
C ALA A 186 -15.83 -0.02 23.06
N PRO A 187 -16.84 0.85 23.26
CA PRO A 187 -16.59 2.14 23.87
C PRO A 187 -15.96 1.87 25.24
N ALA A 188 -14.81 2.50 25.49
CA ALA A 188 -14.14 2.47 26.78
C ALA A 188 -15.20 2.76 27.86
N ARG A 189 -15.46 1.76 28.71
CA ARG A 189 -16.28 1.96 29.91
C ARG A 189 -15.65 3.10 30.70
N ALA A 190 -16.45 4.13 30.97
CA ALA A 190 -16.08 5.26 31.81
C ALA A 190 -15.45 4.77 33.13
N PRO A 191 -14.38 5.43 33.62
CA PRO A 191 -13.79 5.04 34.88
C PRO A 191 -14.79 5.28 36.00
N TYR A 192 -14.88 4.26 36.85
CA TYR A 192 -15.51 4.22 38.16
C TYR A 192 -15.33 5.55 38.91
N LEU A 193 -16.40 6.33 39.09
CA LEU A 193 -16.48 7.33 40.14
C LEU A 193 -17.01 6.61 41.39
N ALA A 194 -16.09 6.21 42.27
CA ALA A 194 -16.43 5.78 43.60
C ALA A 194 -16.97 6.99 44.37
N ALA A 195 -18.22 6.92 44.82
CA ALA A 195 -18.77 7.85 45.78
C ALA A 195 -18.04 7.68 47.11
N LEU A 196 -17.45 8.77 47.62
CA LEU A 196 -17.00 8.85 49.01
C LEU A 196 -18.22 9.06 49.91
N PRO A 197 -18.38 8.30 51.00
CA PRO A 197 -19.43 8.58 51.97
C PRO A 197 -19.07 9.83 52.78
N HIS A 198 -20.10 10.66 53.01
CA HIS A 198 -20.06 11.79 53.92
C HIS A 198 -19.72 11.35 55.35
N ALA A 199 -18.77 12.06 55.96
CA ALA A 199 -18.66 12.28 57.40
C ALA A 199 -18.11 13.68 57.62
#